data_AF-A0A965HJJ4-F1
#
_entry.id   AF-A0A965HJJ4-F1
#
_cell.length_a   1.000
_cell.length_b   1.000
_cell.length_c   1.000
_cell.angle_alpha   90.00
_cell.angle_beta   90.00
_cell.angle_gamma   90.00
#
_symmetry.space_group_name_H-M   'P 1'
#
loop_
_entity.id
_entity.type
_entity.pdbx_description
1 polymer ?
#
loop_
_entity_poly.entity_id
_entity_poly.type
_entity_poly.pdbx_seq_one_letter_code
_entity_poly.pdbx_strand_id
1 'polypeptide(L)'
;MNQCSSTGNGSFYVSTADPESMLNVVLNCVFSGDGSIQPHMRWSTGLLLDGCKLRDGEIIISNRRGMGSGHGWTMGWGVVWNCTAKKITVEQPPGSINWCIGSRGNYETGSENTKEWLFSKGGPVKPESLYFAQLRARLGDQAVKAVKKSE
;
A
#
# COMPACT_ATOMS: atom_id res chain seq x y z
N MET A 1 7.55 0.02 9.27
CA MET A 1 8.79 -0.52 8.63
C MET A 1 9.31 0.50 7.63
N ASN A 2 10.61 0.82 7.68
CA ASN A 2 11.25 1.84 6.82
C ASN A 2 12.50 1.25 6.17
N GLN A 3 12.70 1.46 4.86
CA GLN A 3 13.88 1.02 4.10
C GLN A 3 14.19 -0.48 4.21
N CYS A 4 13.17 -1.31 4.41
CA CYS A 4 13.34 -2.76 4.41
C CYS A 4 13.36 -3.32 2.98
N SER A 5 13.95 -4.49 2.81
CA SER A 5 13.87 -5.24 1.57
C SER A 5 13.54 -6.72 1.79
N SER A 6 12.89 -7.32 0.80
CA SER A 6 12.60 -8.75 0.78
C SER A 6 12.54 -9.26 -0.65
N THR A 7 12.90 -10.53 -0.85
CA THR A 7 12.85 -11.22 -2.13
C THR A 7 12.03 -12.48 -1.99
N GLY A 8 11.08 -12.69 -2.90
CA GLY A 8 10.21 -13.86 -2.87
C GLY A 8 9.31 -13.94 -4.10
N ASN A 9 9.08 -15.16 -4.56
CA ASN A 9 8.13 -15.48 -5.63
C ASN A 9 6.87 -16.11 -5.06
N GLY A 10 5.70 -15.72 -5.57
CA GLY A 10 4.39 -16.17 -5.06
C GLY A 10 4.15 -15.89 -3.58
N SER A 11 4.94 -14.99 -2.98
CA SER A 11 4.95 -14.72 -1.54
C SER A 11 4.19 -13.43 -1.19
N PHE A 12 3.78 -13.29 0.07
CA PHE A 12 3.28 -12.02 0.61
C PHE A 12 4.42 -11.24 1.26
N TYR A 13 4.80 -10.11 0.67
CA TYR A 13 5.82 -9.21 1.22
C TYR A 13 5.35 -8.50 2.48
N VAL A 14 4.07 -8.06 2.46
CA VAL A 14 3.38 -7.47 3.59
C VAL A 14 1.96 -8.02 3.56
N SER A 15 1.53 -8.59 4.68
CA SER A 15 0.16 -9.07 4.86
C SER A 15 -0.37 -8.74 6.23
N THR A 16 -1.68 -8.58 6.32
CA THR A 16 -2.42 -8.53 7.59
C THR A 16 -3.02 -9.91 7.84
N ALA A 17 -2.64 -10.52 8.96
CA ALA A 17 -3.18 -11.80 9.42
C ALA A 17 -4.01 -11.65 10.70
N ASP A 18 -3.71 -10.63 11.51
CA ASP A 18 -4.31 -10.40 12.81
C ASP A 18 -5.30 -9.22 12.78
N PRO A 19 -6.52 -9.34 13.36
CA PRO A 19 -7.54 -8.28 13.37
C PRO A 19 -7.17 -7.05 14.20
N GLU A 20 -6.20 -7.15 15.10
CA GLU A 20 -5.70 -6.04 15.94
C GLU A 20 -4.55 -5.27 15.26
N SER A 21 -4.09 -5.74 14.10
CA SER A 21 -3.03 -5.05 13.34
C SER A 21 -3.50 -3.69 12.85
N MET A 22 -3.18 -2.64 13.60
CA MET A 22 -3.54 -1.25 13.29
C MET A 22 -2.31 -0.35 13.15
N LEU A 23 -2.41 0.61 12.20
CA LEU A 23 -1.43 1.64 11.84
C LEU A 23 -0.04 1.12 11.45
N ASN A 24 0.03 0.59 10.23
CA ASN A 24 1.29 0.24 9.60
C ASN A 24 1.66 1.28 8.54
N VAL A 25 2.86 1.84 8.66
CA VAL A 25 3.52 2.55 7.55
C VAL A 25 4.59 1.63 6.98
N VAL A 26 4.47 1.35 5.68
CA VAL A 26 5.52 0.70 4.89
C VAL A 26 6.17 1.79 4.06
N LEU A 27 7.35 2.22 4.51
CA LEU A 27 8.02 3.42 4.03
C LEU A 27 9.28 3.06 3.25
N ASN A 28 9.37 3.50 2.00
CA ASN A 28 10.57 3.37 1.16
C ASN A 28 11.14 1.95 1.06
N CYS A 29 10.29 0.92 1.16
CA CYS A 29 10.72 -0.48 1.08
C CYS A 29 10.87 -0.93 -0.38
N VAL A 30 11.76 -1.89 -0.61
CA VAL A 30 12.02 -2.47 -1.94
C VAL A 30 11.79 -3.97 -1.91
N PHE A 31 10.94 -4.47 -2.80
CA PHE A 31 10.60 -5.88 -2.90
C PHE A 31 10.95 -6.42 -4.28
N SER A 32 11.54 -7.62 -4.32
CA SER A 32 11.98 -8.28 -5.55
C SER A 32 11.32 -9.66 -5.72
N GLY A 33 11.08 -10.06 -6.97
CA GLY A 33 10.28 -11.23 -7.32
C GLY A 33 8.85 -10.87 -7.71
N ASP A 34 8.02 -11.89 -7.94
CA ASP A 34 6.61 -11.74 -8.36
C ASP A 34 5.61 -11.85 -7.19
N GLY A 35 6.09 -11.65 -5.97
CA GLY A 35 5.25 -11.58 -4.78
C GLY A 35 4.42 -10.31 -4.70
N SER A 36 3.77 -10.10 -3.55
CA SER A 36 2.75 -9.07 -3.43
C SER A 36 2.60 -8.47 -2.04
N ILE A 37 2.17 -7.21 -1.98
CA ILE A 37 1.62 -6.62 -0.77
C ILE A 37 0.11 -6.81 -0.82
N GLN A 38 -0.41 -7.59 0.13
CA GLN A 38 -1.84 -7.88 0.22
C GLN A 38 -2.25 -7.96 1.69
N PRO A 39 -3.08 -7.03 2.20
CA PRO A 39 -3.89 -7.32 3.38
C PRO A 39 -4.69 -8.61 3.09
N HIS A 40 -4.44 -9.70 3.83
CA HIS A 40 -4.69 -11.05 3.31
C HIS A 40 -5.84 -11.78 4.01
N MET A 41 -5.84 -11.83 5.35
CA MET A 41 -6.70 -12.79 6.07
C MET A 41 -7.80 -12.19 6.94
N ARG A 42 -7.93 -10.87 7.11
CA ARG A 42 -9.09 -10.20 7.77
C ARG A 42 -9.20 -8.76 7.28
N TRP A 43 -10.33 -8.10 7.59
CA TRP A 43 -10.49 -6.66 7.41
C TRP A 43 -9.41 -5.89 8.18
N SER A 44 -8.83 -4.89 7.54
CA SER A 44 -7.83 -3.99 8.14
C SER A 44 -8.12 -2.53 7.77
N THR A 45 -7.50 -1.59 8.48
CA THR A 45 -7.61 -0.16 8.19
C THR A 45 -6.30 0.58 8.42
N GLY A 46 -6.12 1.74 7.77
CA GLY A 46 -5.04 2.68 8.10
C GLY A 46 -3.64 2.26 7.66
N LEU A 47 -3.50 1.36 6.68
CA LEU A 47 -2.21 1.05 6.05
C LEU A 47 -1.79 2.19 5.12
N LEU A 48 -0.58 2.71 5.31
CA LEU A 48 0.07 3.61 4.37
C LEU A 48 1.25 2.90 3.70
N LEU A 49 1.13 2.68 2.39
CA LEU A 49 2.27 2.32 1.53
C LEU A 49 2.82 3.61 0.93
N ASP A 50 4.05 3.97 1.28
CA ASP A 50 4.64 5.24 0.87
C ASP A 50 6.02 5.01 0.23
N GLY A 51 6.13 5.31 -1.07
CA GLY A 51 7.40 5.20 -1.81
C GLY A 51 7.91 3.77 -1.99
N CYS A 52 7.06 2.75 -1.86
CA CYS A 52 7.44 1.35 -2.02
C CYS A 52 7.70 0.99 -3.49
N LYS A 53 8.67 0.09 -3.73
CA LYS A 53 9.05 -0.36 -5.07
C LYS A 53 8.95 -1.88 -5.20
N LEU A 54 8.09 -2.35 -6.09
CA LEU A 54 7.81 -3.76 -6.38
C LEU A 54 7.95 -4.00 -7.89
N ARG A 55 9.18 -4.07 -8.40
CA ARG A 55 9.44 -4.05 -9.86
C ARG A 55 8.58 -5.05 -10.65
N ASP A 56 8.58 -6.30 -10.17
CA ASP A 56 7.88 -7.42 -10.80
C ASP A 56 6.69 -7.94 -9.99
N GLY A 57 6.48 -7.37 -8.79
CA GLY A 57 5.43 -7.73 -7.86
C GLY A 57 4.19 -6.84 -7.92
N GLU A 58 3.26 -7.10 -7.02
CA GLU A 58 1.90 -6.55 -7.09
C GLU A 58 1.45 -5.88 -5.79
N ILE A 59 0.64 -4.83 -5.90
CA ILE A 59 -0.08 -4.24 -4.76
C ILE A 59 -1.55 -4.57 -4.94
N ILE A 60 -2.14 -5.30 -3.98
CA ILE A 60 -3.53 -5.75 -4.07
C ILE A 60 -4.29 -5.44 -2.79
N ILE A 61 -5.22 -4.51 -2.91
CA ILE A 61 -6.21 -4.12 -1.90
C ILE A 61 -7.57 -4.41 -2.55
N SER A 62 -8.21 -5.52 -2.20
CA SER A 62 -9.37 -6.00 -2.97
C SER A 62 -10.37 -6.77 -2.11
N ASN A 63 -11.57 -6.95 -2.61
CA ASN A 63 -12.52 -7.95 -2.12
C ASN A 63 -12.06 -9.34 -2.58
N ARG A 64 -11.86 -10.24 -1.62
CA ARG A 64 -11.48 -11.64 -1.83
C ARG A 64 -12.67 -12.55 -2.09
N ARG A 65 -13.91 -12.07 -1.87
CA ARG A 65 -15.15 -12.84 -2.07
C ARG A 65 -15.05 -14.21 -1.39
N GLY A 66 -15.39 -15.27 -2.13
CA GLY A 66 -15.26 -16.67 -1.72
C GLY A 66 -13.88 -17.31 -1.93
N MET A 67 -12.83 -16.55 -2.29
CA MET A 67 -11.48 -17.12 -2.38
C MET A 67 -10.97 -17.49 -0.97
N GLY A 68 -10.41 -18.69 -0.84
CA GLY A 68 -9.98 -19.24 0.45
C GLY A 68 -11.18 -19.52 1.37
N SER A 69 -11.12 -19.10 2.62
CA SER A 69 -12.19 -19.27 3.62
C SER A 69 -13.24 -18.15 3.63
N GLY A 70 -13.39 -17.38 2.55
CA GLY A 70 -14.43 -16.35 2.44
C GLY A 70 -14.07 -15.03 3.12
N HIS A 71 -12.89 -14.47 2.82
CA HIS A 71 -12.32 -13.32 3.53
C HIS A 71 -12.96 -11.96 3.22
N GLY A 72 -13.81 -11.87 2.18
CA GLY A 72 -14.51 -10.62 1.84
C GLY A 72 -13.54 -9.44 1.59
N TRP A 73 -13.93 -8.25 2.01
CA TRP A 73 -13.10 -7.05 1.89
C TRP A 73 -11.87 -7.12 2.79
N THR A 74 -10.67 -6.91 2.21
CA THR A 74 -9.42 -7.00 2.99
C THR A 74 -9.02 -5.71 3.67
N MET A 75 -9.48 -4.56 3.17
CA MET A 75 -9.15 -3.26 3.76
C MET A 75 -10.10 -2.12 3.35
N GLY A 76 -10.29 -1.17 4.26
CA GLY A 76 -10.79 0.19 3.98
C GLY A 76 -9.89 1.24 4.63
N TRP A 77 -9.96 2.49 4.18
CA TRP A 77 -9.15 3.60 4.69
C TRP A 77 -7.62 3.40 4.51
N GLY A 78 -7.20 2.67 3.48
CA GLY A 78 -5.80 2.49 3.13
C GLY A 78 -5.32 3.47 2.05
N VAL A 79 -4.03 3.78 2.05
CA VAL A 79 -3.41 4.73 1.10
C VAL A 79 -2.18 4.10 0.45
N VAL A 80 -2.17 4.08 -0.89
CA VAL A 80 -1.00 3.77 -1.72
C VAL A 80 -0.48 5.08 -2.32
N TRP A 81 0.67 5.55 -1.84
CA TRP A 81 1.24 6.85 -2.17
C TRP A 81 2.59 6.72 -2.87
N ASN A 82 2.69 7.25 -4.10
CA ASN A 82 3.92 7.29 -4.90
C ASN A 82 4.66 5.93 -4.98
N CYS A 83 3.92 4.82 -4.97
CA CYS A 83 4.50 3.48 -5.08
C CYS A 83 4.71 3.10 -6.55
N THR A 84 5.64 2.17 -6.81
CA THR A 84 5.79 1.54 -8.12
C THR A 84 5.59 0.05 -7.99
N ALA A 85 4.71 -0.54 -8.80
CA ALA A 85 4.50 -1.97 -8.87
C ALA A 85 4.27 -2.43 -10.32
N LYS A 86 4.47 -3.72 -10.62
CA LYS A 86 4.09 -4.28 -11.93
C LYS A 86 2.59 -4.15 -12.15
N LYS A 87 1.81 -4.49 -11.11
CA LYS A 87 0.35 -4.37 -11.09
C LYS A 87 -0.15 -3.72 -9.82
N ILE A 88 -1.23 -2.96 -9.96
CA ILE A 88 -1.89 -2.28 -8.84
C ILE A 88 -3.40 -2.50 -8.96
N THR A 89 -3.99 -3.06 -7.91
CA THR A 89 -5.42 -3.25 -7.74
C THR A 89 -5.83 -2.66 -6.40
N VAL A 90 -6.68 -1.63 -6.41
CA VAL A 90 -7.20 -1.01 -5.18
C VAL A 90 -8.71 -0.85 -5.31
N GLU A 91 -9.50 -1.63 -4.59
CA GLU A 91 -10.97 -1.56 -4.65
C GLU A 91 -11.57 -0.79 -3.48
N GLN A 92 -12.84 -0.42 -3.61
CA GLN A 92 -13.59 0.40 -2.65
C GLN A 92 -14.64 -0.42 -1.91
N PRO A 93 -14.40 -0.79 -0.64
CA PRO A 93 -15.44 -1.38 0.19
C PRO A 93 -16.63 -0.44 0.41
N PRO A 94 -17.87 -0.97 0.49
CA PRO A 94 -19.04 -0.17 0.87
C PRO A 94 -18.81 0.62 2.16
N GLY A 95 -19.13 1.91 2.15
CA GLY A 95 -19.03 2.78 3.33
C GLY A 95 -17.61 3.19 3.74
N SER A 96 -16.59 2.89 2.93
CA SER A 96 -15.22 3.37 3.16
C SER A 96 -14.47 3.58 1.85
N ILE A 97 -13.27 4.12 1.92
CA ILE A 97 -12.48 4.48 0.75
C ILE A 97 -11.04 4.01 0.89
N ASN A 98 -10.44 3.54 -0.20
CA ASN A 98 -9.01 3.32 -0.34
C ASN A 98 -8.47 4.26 -1.42
N TRP A 99 -7.27 4.80 -1.22
CA TRP A 99 -6.67 5.75 -2.14
C TRP A 99 -5.46 5.15 -2.85
N CYS A 100 -5.36 5.36 -4.16
CA CYS A 100 -4.12 5.17 -4.91
C CYS A 100 -3.73 6.49 -5.58
N ILE A 101 -2.62 7.08 -5.14
CA ILE A 101 -2.19 8.43 -5.50
C ILE A 101 -0.74 8.44 -5.95
N GLY A 102 -0.49 9.03 -7.13
CA GLY A 102 0.85 9.23 -7.68
C GLY A 102 1.64 7.94 -7.96
N SER A 103 0.98 6.80 -7.96
CA SER A 103 1.63 5.50 -8.13
C SER A 103 1.81 5.14 -9.61
N ARG A 104 2.70 4.19 -9.88
CA ARG A 104 2.98 3.70 -11.23
C ARG A 104 2.87 2.18 -11.28
N GLY A 105 2.10 1.67 -12.23
CA GLY A 105 1.94 0.26 -12.50
C GLY A 105 0.83 0.00 -13.50
N ASN A 106 0.64 -1.26 -13.89
CA ASN A 106 -0.52 -1.66 -14.67
C ASN A 106 -1.73 -1.74 -13.73
N TYR A 107 -2.66 -0.79 -13.90
CA TYR A 107 -3.86 -0.74 -13.09
C TYR A 107 -4.86 -1.79 -13.54
N GLU A 108 -5.14 -2.76 -12.68
CA GLU A 108 -6.20 -3.72 -12.91
C GLU A 108 -7.47 -3.24 -12.22
N THR A 109 -8.60 -3.36 -12.93
CA THR A 109 -9.89 -3.26 -12.27
C THR A 109 -10.12 -4.55 -11.53
N GLY A 110 -10.32 -4.42 -10.24
CA GLY A 110 -10.91 -5.50 -9.50
C GLY A 110 -12.33 -5.78 -9.97
N SER A 111 -12.92 -6.77 -9.35
CA SER A 111 -14.15 -7.42 -9.73
C SER A 111 -15.41 -6.55 -9.64
N GLU A 112 -15.34 -5.38 -9.00
CA GLU A 112 -16.43 -4.39 -8.97
C GLU A 112 -16.33 -3.30 -10.06
N ASN A 113 -15.33 -3.38 -10.95
CA ASN A 113 -15.20 -2.55 -12.16
C ASN A 113 -15.31 -1.02 -11.98
N THR A 114 -15.20 -0.49 -10.76
CA THR A 114 -15.12 0.96 -10.52
C THR A 114 -13.66 1.41 -10.54
N LYS A 115 -13.39 2.58 -11.15
CA LYS A 115 -12.07 3.24 -11.17
C LYS A 115 -12.04 4.51 -10.31
N GLU A 116 -13.05 4.69 -9.46
CA GLU A 116 -13.30 5.90 -8.65
C GLU A 116 -12.21 6.17 -7.60
N TRP A 117 -11.34 5.20 -7.36
CA TRP A 117 -10.27 5.19 -6.37
C TRP A 117 -8.92 5.73 -6.87
N LEU A 118 -8.84 6.06 -8.16
CA LEU A 118 -7.63 6.55 -8.82
C LEU A 118 -7.56 8.06 -8.78
N PHE A 119 -6.86 8.60 -7.78
CA PHE A 119 -6.59 10.02 -7.70
C PHE A 119 -5.19 10.28 -8.28
N SER A 120 -5.09 10.79 -9.51
CA SER A 120 -3.84 11.06 -10.25
C SER A 120 -3.08 9.82 -10.76
N LYS A 121 -3.50 9.30 -11.92
CA LYS A 121 -2.75 8.30 -12.70
C LYS A 121 -1.51 8.92 -13.34
N GLY A 122 -0.42 8.15 -13.44
CA GLY A 122 0.63 8.41 -14.43
C GLY A 122 1.99 8.88 -13.89
N GLY A 123 2.13 9.15 -12.60
CA GLY A 123 3.44 9.47 -12.04
C GLY A 123 3.40 10.05 -10.63
N PRO A 124 4.58 10.14 -9.97
CA PRO A 124 4.69 10.62 -8.60
C PRO A 124 4.16 12.05 -8.46
N VAL A 125 3.41 12.28 -7.37
CA VAL A 125 2.91 13.61 -6.99
C VAL A 125 3.72 14.19 -5.84
N LYS A 126 3.56 15.48 -5.57
CA LYS A 126 4.08 16.10 -4.33
C LYS A 126 3.02 16.03 -3.22
N PRO A 127 3.44 15.88 -1.95
CA PRO A 127 4.81 15.63 -1.49
C PRO A 127 5.33 14.25 -1.93
N GLU A 128 6.65 14.11 -2.01
CA GLU A 128 7.29 12.83 -2.39
C GLU A 128 6.90 11.68 -1.46
N SER A 129 6.74 11.99 -0.16
CA SER A 129 6.21 11.09 0.85
C SER A 129 5.18 11.80 1.70
N LEU A 130 4.02 11.17 1.83
CA LEU A 130 2.94 11.65 2.70
C LEU A 130 3.34 11.51 4.18
N TYR A 131 3.99 10.41 4.55
CA TYR A 131 4.49 10.18 5.90
C TYR A 131 5.48 11.27 6.33
N PHE A 132 6.48 11.59 5.50
CA PHE A 132 7.45 12.63 5.84
C PHE A 132 6.84 14.03 5.86
N ALA A 133 5.83 14.31 5.03
CA ALA A 133 5.11 15.58 5.10
C ALA A 133 4.34 15.72 6.41
N GLN A 134 3.61 14.68 6.84
CA GLN A 134 2.89 14.65 8.11
C GLN A 134 3.84 14.71 9.31
N LEU A 135 4.94 13.96 9.28
CA LEU A 135 5.96 13.97 10.33
C LEU A 135 6.59 15.36 10.47
N ARG A 136 6.93 16.01 9.35
CA ARG A 136 7.44 17.39 9.35
C ARG A 136 6.43 18.36 9.93
N ALA A 137 5.17 18.28 9.51
CA ALA A 137 4.12 19.17 10.00
C ALA A 137 3.92 19.03 11.52
N ARG A 138 4.05 17.81 12.05
CA ARG A 138 3.85 17.51 13.48
C ARG A 138 5.06 17.80 14.35
N LEU A 139 6.27 17.47 13.90
CA LEU A 139 7.49 17.45 14.72
C LEU A 139 8.69 18.22 14.13
N GLY A 140 8.51 18.87 12.97
CA GLY A 140 9.55 19.66 12.30
C GLY A 140 10.60 18.82 11.56
N ASP A 141 11.57 19.52 10.95
CA ASP A 141 12.58 18.90 10.08
C ASP A 141 13.54 17.97 10.79
N GLN A 142 13.80 18.18 12.09
CA GLN A 142 14.71 17.33 12.87
C GLN A 142 14.17 15.90 12.99
N ALA A 143 12.86 15.74 13.20
CA ALA A 143 12.24 14.42 13.24
C ALA A 143 12.33 13.69 11.89
N VAL A 144 12.13 14.42 10.78
CA VAL A 144 12.30 13.84 9.43
C VAL A 144 13.74 13.40 9.21
N LYS A 145 14.72 14.22 9.59
CA LYS A 145 16.14 13.88 9.47
C LYS A 145 16.48 12.64 10.29
N ALA A 146 15.96 12.51 11.51
CA ALA A 146 16.20 11.35 12.37
C ALA A 146 15.70 10.04 11.72
N VAL A 147 14.50 10.04 11.14
CA VAL A 147 13.94 8.86 10.47
C VAL A 147 14.69 8.53 9.16
N LYS A 148 15.17 9.54 8.44
CA LYS A 148 15.96 9.33 7.21
C LYS A 148 17.40 8.86 7.48
N LYS A 149 17.94 9.15 8.67
CA LYS A 149 19.33 8.87 9.07
C LYS A 149 19.53 7.51 9.73
N SER A 150 18.49 6.71 9.95
CA SER A 150 18.64 5.39 10.54
C SER A 150 19.37 4.44 9.57
N GLU A 151 20.69 4.51 9.59
CA GLU A 151 21.68 3.54 9.10
C GLU A 151 22.54 3.10 10.30
#